data_AF-E0RZR9-F1
#
_entry.id   AF-E0RZR9-F1
#
_cell.length_a   1.000
_cell.length_b   1.000
_cell.length_c   1.000
_cell.angle_alpha   90.00
_cell.angle_beta   90.00
_cell.angle_gamma   90.00
#
_symmetry.space_group_name_H-M   'P 1'
#
loop_
_entity.id
_entity.type
_entity.pdbx_description
1 polymer ?
#
loop_
_entity_poly.entity_id
_entity_poly.type
_entity_poly.pdbx_seq_one_letter_code
_entity_poly.pdbx_strand_id
1 'polypeptide(L)'
;MDVKDWPEIKNPKKYAGQKVIIGTVTDGYNPLEETYKNTRRLLEELKDSGADILICTKSDLVLRDLDLLKEINENSRLTVSWSINTLDEEFKDDMDAAVSIERRLAAMKEVYAAGIRTICFISPVFPGITDIEAIIDRTKDQCDLVWLENLNLRGGFKADIMKYISDKHPDLVPLYDEIYNKKNRSYFEALEKKAEELAKKYDCRFVDNETPYERVEKGHPTIVDYFYHEEVRGTANSGKRNVIHNP
;
A
#
# COMPACT_ATOMS: atom_id res chain seq x y z
N MET A 1 7.86 -2.10 -26.96
CA MET A 1 8.15 -2.20 -25.51
C MET A 1 9.42 -1.42 -25.25
N ASP A 2 9.40 -0.50 -24.30
CA ASP A 2 10.51 0.41 -23.99
C ASP A 2 11.18 -0.03 -22.70
N VAL A 3 12.27 -0.78 -22.81
CA VAL A 3 13.05 -1.29 -21.68
C VAL A 3 14.10 -0.24 -21.34
N LYS A 4 14.12 0.19 -20.08
CA LYS A 4 15.06 1.21 -19.62
C LYS A 4 16.41 0.57 -19.30
N ASP A 5 17.47 1.20 -19.80
CA ASP A 5 18.84 0.97 -19.39
C ASP A 5 19.39 2.26 -18.75
N TRP A 6 20.31 2.10 -17.81
CA TRP A 6 21.00 3.19 -17.15
C TRP A 6 22.49 2.84 -16.95
N PRO A 7 23.37 3.85 -16.83
CA PRO A 7 24.73 3.60 -16.37
C PRO A 7 24.73 3.10 -14.93
N GLU A 8 25.57 2.12 -14.64
CA GLU A 8 25.78 1.58 -13.29
C GLU A 8 25.97 2.69 -12.23
N ILE A 9 25.31 2.53 -11.09
CA ILE A 9 25.45 3.42 -9.94
C ILE A 9 26.86 3.27 -9.33
N LYS A 10 27.78 4.14 -9.74
CA LYS A 10 29.19 4.13 -9.27
C LYS A 10 29.39 4.49 -7.79
N ASN A 11 28.45 5.19 -7.17
CA ASN A 11 28.53 5.61 -5.77
C ASN A 11 27.19 5.39 -5.06
N PRO A 12 26.83 4.14 -4.72
CA PRO A 12 25.55 3.82 -4.11
C PRO A 12 25.39 4.43 -2.71
N LYS A 13 26.50 4.63 -1.98
CA LYS A 13 26.49 5.25 -0.64
C LYS A 13 25.93 6.67 -0.60
N LYS A 14 25.82 7.36 -1.75
CA LYS A 14 25.16 8.68 -1.81
C LYS A 14 23.68 8.60 -1.43
N TYR A 15 23.05 7.42 -1.53
CA TYR A 15 21.66 7.18 -1.17
C TYR A 15 21.46 6.81 0.31
N ALA A 16 22.53 6.75 1.11
CA ALA A 16 22.43 6.43 2.52
C ALA A 16 21.45 7.37 3.25
N GLY A 17 20.48 6.79 3.96
CA GLY A 17 19.43 7.55 4.66
C GLY A 17 18.37 8.20 3.76
N GLN A 18 18.47 8.08 2.42
CA GLN A 18 17.44 8.53 1.51
C GLN A 18 16.37 7.44 1.32
N LYS A 19 15.12 7.87 1.09
CA LYS A 19 14.01 6.96 0.80
C LYS A 19 13.94 6.68 -0.70
N VAL A 20 14.02 5.40 -1.07
CA VAL A 20 13.84 4.93 -2.44
C VAL A 20 12.54 4.13 -2.49
N ILE A 21 11.57 4.61 -3.26
CA ILE A 21 10.27 3.94 -3.39
C ILE A 21 10.16 3.35 -4.80
N ILE A 22 10.04 2.04 -4.88
CA ILE A 22 9.87 1.28 -6.11
C ILE A 22 8.39 0.91 -6.21
N GLY A 23 7.77 1.10 -7.38
CA GLY A 23 6.38 0.71 -7.60
C GLY A 23 5.33 1.80 -7.33
N THR A 24 5.69 3.09 -7.37
CA THR A 24 4.76 4.20 -7.07
C THR A 24 3.72 4.48 -8.17
N VAL A 25 4.01 4.13 -9.42
CA VAL A 25 3.13 4.36 -10.57
C VAL A 25 2.86 3.07 -11.34
N THR A 26 3.93 2.31 -11.60
CA THR A 26 3.88 1.00 -12.25
C THR A 26 4.53 -0.02 -11.34
N ASP A 27 3.90 -1.18 -11.19
CA ASP A 27 4.42 -2.25 -10.35
C ASP A 27 5.86 -2.62 -10.75
N GLY A 28 6.77 -2.57 -9.78
CA GLY A 28 8.18 -2.92 -9.94
C GLY A 28 8.42 -4.41 -10.18
N TYR A 29 7.39 -5.24 -10.05
CA TYR A 29 7.41 -6.69 -10.29
C TYR A 29 6.29 -7.11 -11.25
N ASN A 30 5.95 -6.23 -12.20
CA ASN A 30 5.04 -6.56 -13.30
C ASN A 30 5.57 -7.75 -14.15
N PRO A 31 4.74 -8.42 -14.96
CA PRO A 31 5.13 -9.65 -15.67
C PRO A 31 6.39 -9.54 -16.55
N LEU A 32 6.73 -8.35 -17.05
CA LEU A 32 7.92 -8.16 -17.88
C LEU A 32 9.22 -8.37 -17.08
N GLU A 33 9.17 -8.21 -15.75
CA GLU A 33 10.32 -8.42 -14.88
C GLU A 33 10.78 -9.86 -14.81
N GLU A 34 9.96 -10.84 -15.21
CA GLU A 34 10.39 -12.23 -15.36
C GLU A 34 11.58 -12.33 -16.34
N THR A 35 11.56 -11.51 -17.38
CA THR A 35 12.57 -11.48 -18.44
C THR A 35 13.66 -10.43 -18.17
N TYR A 36 13.27 -9.17 -17.92
CA TYR A 36 14.23 -8.05 -17.91
C TYR A 36 14.96 -7.86 -16.59
N LYS A 37 14.34 -8.23 -15.47
CA LYS A 37 14.93 -8.16 -14.12
C LYS A 37 15.52 -6.78 -13.80
N ASN A 38 14.93 -5.71 -14.31
CA ASN A 38 15.46 -4.36 -14.11
C ASN A 38 15.35 -3.95 -12.64
N THR A 39 14.26 -4.31 -11.96
CA THR A 39 14.10 -4.07 -10.52
C THR A 39 15.15 -4.85 -9.73
N ARG A 40 15.42 -6.10 -10.12
CA ARG A 40 16.50 -6.88 -9.50
C ARG A 40 17.86 -6.22 -9.69
N ARG A 41 18.21 -5.82 -10.91
CA ARG A 41 19.48 -5.13 -11.23
C ARG A 41 19.63 -3.85 -10.39
N LEU A 42 18.55 -3.07 -10.26
CA LEU A 42 18.54 -1.89 -9.41
C LEU A 42 18.78 -2.23 -7.93
N LEU A 43 18.13 -3.30 -7.42
CA LEU A 43 18.32 -3.74 -6.04
C LEU A 43 19.74 -4.27 -5.79
N GLU A 44 20.36 -4.96 -6.76
CA GLU A 44 21.76 -5.39 -6.69
C GLU A 44 22.71 -4.17 -6.59
N GLU A 45 22.47 -3.12 -7.39
CA GLU A 45 23.23 -1.87 -7.33
C GLU A 45 23.01 -1.07 -6.04
N LEU A 46 21.82 -1.20 -5.42
CA LEU A 46 21.46 -0.51 -4.17
C LEU A 46 21.78 -1.30 -2.90
N LYS A 47 22.21 -2.56 -3.01
CA LYS A 47 22.41 -3.47 -1.87
C LYS A 47 23.20 -2.86 -0.72
N ASP A 48 24.33 -2.23 -1.03
CA ASP A 48 25.25 -1.63 -0.06
C ASP A 48 25.11 -0.10 0.03
N SER A 49 23.97 0.44 -0.40
CA SER A 49 23.74 1.89 -0.47
C SER A 49 23.41 2.54 0.88
N GLY A 50 22.85 1.77 1.82
CA GLY A 50 22.27 2.30 3.06
C GLY A 50 20.95 3.06 2.87
N ALA A 51 20.32 2.94 1.69
CA ALA A 51 19.01 3.55 1.43
C ALA A 51 17.89 2.88 2.24
N ASP A 52 16.84 3.64 2.55
CA ASP A 52 15.55 3.12 3.05
C ASP A 52 14.68 2.76 1.85
N ILE A 53 14.61 1.46 1.54
CA ILE A 53 13.94 0.94 0.35
C ILE A 53 12.51 0.51 0.71
N LEU A 54 11.53 1.07 0.00
CA LEU A 54 10.13 0.63 0.04
C LEU A 54 9.75 0.08 -1.34
N ILE A 55 9.36 -1.19 -1.39
CA ILE A 55 8.83 -1.83 -2.59
C ILE A 55 7.31 -1.90 -2.45
N CYS A 56 6.57 -1.30 -3.38
CA CYS A 56 5.12 -1.46 -3.50
C CYS A 56 4.81 -2.44 -4.64
N THR A 57 4.07 -3.52 -4.36
CA THR A 57 3.74 -4.52 -5.38
C THR A 57 2.37 -5.17 -5.17
N LYS A 58 1.88 -5.74 -6.26
CA LYS A 58 0.71 -6.63 -6.38
C LYS A 58 1.12 -8.00 -6.89
N SER A 59 2.42 -8.34 -6.89
CA SER A 59 2.99 -9.50 -7.57
C SER A 59 3.80 -10.38 -6.63
N ASP A 60 3.61 -11.69 -6.71
CA ASP A 60 4.41 -12.69 -6.01
C ASP A 60 5.80 -12.88 -6.63
N LEU A 61 6.08 -12.29 -7.81
CA LEU A 61 7.40 -12.33 -8.45
C LEU A 61 8.52 -11.73 -7.58
N VAL A 62 8.18 -10.88 -6.61
CA VAL A 62 9.12 -10.37 -5.60
C VAL A 62 9.83 -11.48 -4.83
N LEU A 63 9.19 -12.66 -4.66
CA LEU A 63 9.80 -13.81 -3.99
C LEU A 63 11.02 -14.36 -4.73
N ARG A 64 11.12 -14.17 -6.05
CA ARG A 64 12.33 -14.53 -6.82
C ARG A 64 13.58 -13.86 -6.24
N ASP A 65 13.42 -12.65 -5.72
CA ASP A 65 14.52 -11.83 -5.24
C ASP A 65 14.64 -11.87 -3.71
N LEU A 66 13.93 -12.78 -3.03
CA LEU A 66 13.85 -12.83 -1.57
C LEU A 66 15.22 -12.94 -0.88
N ASP A 67 16.16 -13.70 -1.43
CA ASP A 67 17.50 -13.83 -0.85
C ASP A 67 18.28 -12.49 -0.94
N LEU A 68 18.17 -11.78 -2.05
CA LEU A 68 18.75 -10.44 -2.20
C LEU A 68 18.07 -9.44 -1.23
N LEU A 69 16.75 -9.54 -1.07
CA LEU A 69 16.00 -8.69 -0.14
C LEU A 69 16.43 -8.94 1.32
N LYS A 70 16.72 -10.18 1.70
CA LYS A 70 17.29 -10.48 3.03
C LYS A 70 18.66 -9.83 3.22
N GLU A 71 19.55 -9.94 2.22
CA GLU A 71 20.88 -9.28 2.26
C GLU A 71 20.76 -7.76 2.40
N ILE A 72 19.81 -7.13 1.71
CA ILE A 72 19.52 -5.70 1.86
C ILE A 72 19.03 -5.40 3.28
N ASN A 73 18.07 -6.17 3.78
CA ASN A 73 17.46 -5.98 5.10
C ASN A 73 18.44 -6.15 6.27
N GLU A 74 19.54 -6.88 6.09
CA GLU A 74 20.63 -6.98 7.07
C GLU A 74 21.47 -5.69 7.17
N ASN A 75 21.56 -4.92 6.08
CA ASN A 75 22.46 -3.78 5.96
C ASN A 75 21.74 -2.43 5.98
N SER A 76 20.47 -2.38 5.57
CA SER A 76 19.68 -1.16 5.49
C SER A 76 18.20 -1.40 5.78
N ARG A 77 17.44 -0.31 5.78
CA ARG A 77 15.99 -0.38 5.97
C ARG A 77 15.33 -0.90 4.70
N LEU A 78 14.54 -1.97 4.81
CA LEU A 78 13.76 -2.53 3.72
C LEU A 78 12.31 -2.75 4.18
N THR A 79 11.37 -2.37 3.34
CA THR A 79 9.95 -2.65 3.53
C THR A 79 9.33 -3.10 2.21
N VAL A 80 8.44 -4.10 2.28
CA VAL A 80 7.60 -4.50 1.15
C VAL A 80 6.13 -4.25 1.50
N SER A 81 5.44 -3.50 0.66
CA SER A 81 4.01 -3.24 0.77
C SER A 81 3.24 -3.95 -0.34
N TRP A 82 2.06 -4.45 0.03
CA TRP A 82 1.20 -5.27 -0.81
C TRP A 82 -0.14 -4.59 -1.00
N SER A 83 -0.53 -4.29 -2.25
CA SER A 83 -1.89 -3.75 -2.47
C SER A 83 -2.93 -4.87 -2.37
N ILE A 84 -3.69 -4.84 -1.28
CA ILE A 84 -4.78 -5.76 -0.95
C ILE A 84 -5.98 -4.92 -0.53
N ASN A 85 -6.77 -4.46 -1.51
CA ASN A 85 -7.94 -3.61 -1.28
C ASN A 85 -9.27 -4.36 -1.38
N THR A 86 -9.22 -5.66 -1.65
CA THR A 86 -10.37 -6.56 -1.73
C THR A 86 -9.94 -7.99 -1.39
N LEU A 87 -10.90 -8.82 -0.99
CA LEU A 87 -10.80 -10.28 -0.92
C LEU A 87 -11.66 -10.98 -1.99
N ASP A 88 -12.23 -10.21 -2.91
CA ASP A 88 -13.05 -10.66 -4.03
C ASP A 88 -12.25 -10.63 -5.35
N GLU A 89 -12.01 -11.81 -5.93
CA GLU A 89 -11.27 -11.96 -7.19
C GLU A 89 -12.01 -11.35 -8.37
N GLU A 90 -13.36 -11.32 -8.38
CA GLU A 90 -14.13 -10.70 -9.46
C GLU A 90 -13.90 -9.17 -9.45
N PHE A 91 -13.99 -8.55 -8.27
CA PHE A 91 -13.67 -7.12 -8.13
C PHE A 91 -12.22 -6.82 -8.50
N LYS A 92 -11.27 -7.69 -8.11
CA LYS A 92 -9.86 -7.55 -8.51
C LYS A 92 -9.70 -7.58 -10.03
N ASP A 93 -10.30 -8.55 -10.71
CA ASP A 93 -10.22 -8.71 -12.17
C ASP A 93 -10.93 -7.59 -12.94
N ASP A 94 -11.98 -7.01 -12.37
CA ASP A 94 -12.64 -5.81 -12.91
C ASP A 94 -11.73 -4.56 -12.85
N MET A 95 -10.80 -4.49 -11.89
CA MET A 95 -9.94 -3.31 -11.64
C MET A 95 -8.55 -3.40 -12.26
N ASP A 96 -7.87 -4.55 -12.15
CA ASP A 96 -6.54 -4.76 -12.72
C ASP A 96 -6.24 -6.21 -13.11
N ALA A 97 -5.27 -6.37 -14.02
CA ALA A 97 -4.79 -7.67 -14.48
C ALA A 97 -3.60 -8.22 -13.65
N ALA A 98 -3.45 -7.80 -12.39
CA ALA A 98 -2.38 -8.32 -11.53
C ALA A 98 -2.73 -9.72 -10.99
N VAL A 99 -1.77 -10.37 -10.31
CA VAL A 99 -1.97 -11.75 -9.82
C VAL A 99 -3.10 -11.83 -8.79
N SER A 100 -3.61 -13.04 -8.57
CA SER A 100 -4.70 -13.32 -7.64
C SER A 100 -4.41 -12.87 -6.21
N ILE A 101 -5.45 -12.59 -5.46
CA ILE A 101 -5.37 -12.12 -4.07
C ILE A 101 -4.66 -13.15 -3.20
N GLU A 102 -4.96 -14.44 -3.39
CA GLU A 102 -4.29 -15.51 -2.63
C GLU A 102 -2.80 -15.61 -2.95
N ARG A 103 -2.35 -15.35 -4.19
CA ARG A 103 -0.91 -15.27 -4.51
C ARG A 103 -0.24 -14.09 -3.80
N ARG A 104 -0.90 -12.92 -3.74
CA ARG A 104 -0.41 -11.75 -2.99
C ARG A 104 -0.29 -12.06 -1.49
N LEU A 105 -1.33 -12.67 -0.90
CA LEU A 105 -1.36 -13.03 0.52
C LEU A 105 -0.28 -14.07 0.87
N ALA A 106 -0.11 -15.10 0.04
CA ALA A 106 0.92 -16.11 0.25
C ALA A 106 2.33 -15.50 0.20
N ALA A 107 2.60 -14.65 -0.79
CA ALA A 107 3.90 -14.02 -0.92
C ALA A 107 4.17 -12.97 0.18
N MET A 108 3.14 -12.21 0.59
CA MET A 108 3.23 -11.33 1.75
C MET A 108 3.62 -12.09 3.02
N LYS A 109 3.02 -13.25 3.25
CA LYS A 109 3.33 -14.13 4.38
C LYS A 109 4.78 -14.58 4.37
N GLU A 110 5.30 -14.97 3.20
CA GLU A 110 6.69 -15.44 3.05
C GLU A 110 7.70 -14.31 3.30
N VAL A 111 7.43 -13.10 2.79
CA VAL A 111 8.26 -11.92 3.04
C VAL A 111 8.26 -11.54 4.53
N TYR A 112 7.09 -11.55 5.18
CA TYR A 112 6.98 -11.30 6.62
C TYR A 112 7.72 -12.36 7.45
N ALA A 113 7.59 -13.64 7.08
CA ALA A 113 8.29 -14.75 7.73
C ALA A 113 9.82 -14.69 7.56
N ALA A 114 10.30 -14.08 6.46
CA ALA A 114 11.72 -13.81 6.24
C ALA A 114 12.28 -12.65 7.11
N GLY A 115 11.45 -12.03 7.94
CA GLY A 115 11.86 -10.95 8.85
C GLY A 115 11.89 -9.57 8.20
N ILE A 116 11.41 -9.45 6.96
CA ILE A 116 11.34 -8.18 6.24
C ILE A 116 10.07 -7.44 6.68
N ARG A 117 10.21 -6.14 6.97
CA ARG A 117 9.08 -5.30 7.37
C ARG A 117 8.02 -5.29 6.28
N THR A 118 6.78 -5.61 6.65
CA THR A 118 5.71 -5.88 5.68
C THR A 118 4.49 -5.01 5.93
N ILE A 119 3.90 -4.47 4.85
CA ILE A 119 2.69 -3.64 4.92
C ILE A 119 1.57 -4.29 4.12
N CYS A 120 0.41 -4.49 4.74
CA CYS A 120 -0.84 -4.69 4.02
C CYS A 120 -1.38 -3.31 3.63
N PHE A 121 -1.29 -2.94 2.36
CA PHE A 121 -1.76 -1.65 1.87
C PHE A 121 -3.16 -1.80 1.29
N ILE A 122 -4.16 -1.43 2.10
CA ILE A 122 -5.57 -1.39 1.69
C ILE A 122 -5.79 -0.07 0.94
N SER A 123 -5.36 -0.07 -0.32
CA SER A 123 -5.50 1.08 -1.21
C SER A 123 -5.83 0.68 -2.65
N PRO A 124 -6.76 1.40 -3.30
CA PRO A 124 -7.66 2.37 -2.68
C PRO A 124 -8.83 1.67 -1.98
N VAL A 125 -9.34 2.26 -0.90
CA VAL A 125 -10.60 1.82 -0.28
C VAL A 125 -11.78 2.30 -1.12
N PHE A 126 -12.52 1.37 -1.71
CA PHE A 126 -13.74 1.63 -2.47
C PHE A 126 -14.96 1.70 -1.54
N PRO A 127 -15.68 2.84 -1.47
CA PRO A 127 -16.85 2.97 -0.61
C PRO A 127 -17.90 1.91 -0.85
N GLY A 128 -18.36 1.24 0.21
CA GLY A 128 -19.37 0.18 0.15
C GLY A 128 -18.91 -1.15 -0.46
N ILE A 129 -17.66 -1.26 -0.95
CA ILE A 129 -17.12 -2.47 -1.59
C ILE A 129 -15.97 -3.05 -0.77
N THR A 130 -14.98 -2.23 -0.40
CA THR A 130 -13.81 -2.69 0.36
C THR A 130 -14.19 -2.97 1.81
N ASP A 131 -14.13 -4.23 2.22
CA ASP A 131 -14.27 -4.63 3.62
C ASP A 131 -12.92 -4.59 4.35
N ILE A 132 -12.63 -3.45 4.97
CA ILE A 132 -11.38 -3.27 5.73
C ILE A 132 -11.27 -4.25 6.91
N GLU A 133 -12.38 -4.67 7.52
CA GLU A 133 -12.35 -5.55 8.69
C GLU A 133 -11.94 -6.96 8.29
N ALA A 134 -12.55 -7.49 7.23
CA ALA A 134 -12.19 -8.80 6.69
C ALA A 134 -10.73 -8.85 6.22
N ILE A 135 -10.25 -7.79 5.55
CA ILE A 135 -8.85 -7.71 5.11
C ILE A 135 -7.89 -7.64 6.32
N ILE A 136 -8.18 -6.80 7.32
CA ILE A 136 -7.36 -6.71 8.54
C ILE A 136 -7.32 -8.07 9.26
N ASP A 137 -8.47 -8.71 9.47
CA ASP A 137 -8.55 -10.03 10.12
C ASP A 137 -7.72 -11.08 9.38
N ARG A 138 -7.79 -11.09 8.04
CA ARG A 138 -7.05 -12.01 7.17
C ARG A 138 -5.53 -11.76 7.18
N THR A 139 -5.08 -10.55 7.51
CA THR A 139 -3.68 -10.12 7.28
C THR A 139 -2.89 -9.74 8.52
N LYS A 140 -3.55 -9.47 9.65
CA LYS A 140 -2.89 -8.98 10.89
C LYS A 140 -1.75 -9.85 11.42
N ASP A 141 -1.79 -11.16 11.17
CA ASP A 141 -0.76 -12.10 11.63
C ASP A 141 0.45 -12.20 10.68
N GLN A 142 0.47 -11.40 9.61
CA GLN A 142 1.45 -11.47 8.52
C GLN A 142 1.82 -10.10 7.95
N CYS A 143 1.64 -9.03 8.73
CA CYS A 143 2.14 -7.70 8.42
C CYS A 143 2.54 -6.96 9.70
N ASP A 144 3.39 -5.95 9.55
CA ASP A 144 3.73 -5.02 10.64
C ASP A 144 2.84 -3.77 10.62
N LEU A 145 2.32 -3.41 9.45
CA LEU A 145 1.39 -2.29 9.29
C LEU A 145 0.23 -2.64 8.37
N VAL A 146 -0.90 -2.02 8.66
CA VAL A 146 -2.03 -1.88 7.75
C VAL A 146 -2.12 -0.41 7.36
N TRP A 147 -2.05 -0.10 6.08
CA TRP A 147 -2.25 1.25 5.57
C TRP A 147 -3.62 1.37 4.92
N LEU A 148 -4.39 2.39 5.30
CA LEU A 148 -5.72 2.66 4.75
C LEU A 148 -5.68 3.95 3.95
N GLU A 149 -5.97 3.90 2.66
CA GLU A 149 -6.00 5.09 1.79
C GLU A 149 -7.33 5.20 1.04
N ASN A 150 -7.83 6.43 0.90
CA ASN A 150 -9.11 6.68 0.25
C ASN A 150 -9.00 6.55 -1.28
N LEU A 151 -10.09 6.12 -1.92
CA LEU A 151 -10.20 6.21 -3.37
C LEU A 151 -10.30 7.68 -3.81
N ASN A 152 -9.25 8.18 -4.45
CA ASN A 152 -9.19 9.55 -4.97
C ASN A 152 -9.53 9.60 -6.47
N LEU A 153 -10.74 10.05 -6.80
CA LEU A 153 -11.21 10.13 -8.19
C LEU A 153 -10.84 11.47 -8.84
N ARG A 154 -9.82 11.46 -9.72
CA ARG A 154 -9.37 12.62 -10.49
C ARG A 154 -9.43 12.36 -12.00
N GLY A 155 -9.72 13.40 -12.78
CA GLY A 155 -9.67 13.34 -14.24
C GLY A 155 -10.58 12.27 -14.85
N GLY A 156 -10.12 11.64 -15.94
CA GLY A 156 -10.86 10.60 -16.66
C GLY A 156 -11.20 9.37 -15.82
N PHE A 157 -10.34 9.02 -14.85
CA PHE A 157 -10.55 7.89 -13.95
C PHE A 157 -11.84 8.01 -13.14
N LYS A 158 -12.28 9.24 -12.82
CA LYS A 158 -13.58 9.45 -12.16
C LYS A 158 -14.74 8.93 -13.01
N ALA A 159 -14.74 9.21 -14.31
CA ALA A 159 -15.82 8.79 -15.19
C ALA A 159 -15.89 7.26 -15.30
N ASP A 160 -14.74 6.61 -15.41
CA ASP A 160 -14.64 5.15 -15.51
C ASP A 160 -15.16 4.47 -14.25
N ILE A 161 -14.75 4.93 -13.06
CA ILE A 161 -15.24 4.38 -11.79
C ILE A 161 -16.73 4.67 -11.59
N MET A 162 -17.20 5.89 -11.84
CA MET A 162 -18.63 6.19 -11.69
C MET A 162 -19.51 5.35 -12.63
N LYS A 163 -19.01 5.09 -13.85
CA LYS A 163 -19.68 4.18 -14.80
C LYS A 163 -19.66 2.74 -14.29
N TYR A 164 -18.52 2.26 -13.80
CA TYR A 164 -18.38 0.93 -13.21
C TYR A 164 -19.39 0.72 -12.08
N ILE A 165 -19.48 1.68 -11.14
CA ILE A 165 -20.44 1.64 -10.04
C ILE A 165 -21.88 1.63 -10.57
N SER A 166 -22.22 2.47 -11.55
CA SER A 166 -23.56 2.45 -12.14
C SER A 166 -23.94 1.13 -12.81
N ASP A 167 -22.97 0.43 -13.41
CA ASP A 167 -23.21 -0.81 -14.15
C ASP A 167 -23.22 -2.05 -13.25
N LYS A 168 -22.30 -2.13 -12.27
CA LYS A 168 -22.06 -3.30 -11.42
C LYS A 168 -22.64 -3.18 -10.01
N HIS A 169 -22.76 -1.97 -9.47
CA HIS A 169 -23.23 -1.68 -8.10
C HIS A 169 -24.22 -0.51 -8.08
N PRO A 170 -25.37 -0.61 -8.78
CA PRO A 170 -26.31 0.51 -8.94
C PRO A 170 -26.87 1.03 -7.62
N ASP A 171 -26.92 0.19 -6.59
CA ASP A 171 -27.30 0.54 -5.22
C ASP A 171 -26.31 1.48 -4.52
N LEU A 172 -25.03 1.47 -4.92
CA LEU A 172 -23.99 2.34 -4.39
C LEU A 172 -23.91 3.71 -5.10
N VAL A 173 -24.61 3.91 -6.22
CA VAL A 173 -24.59 5.18 -6.97
C VAL A 173 -24.90 6.41 -6.09
N PRO A 174 -25.93 6.39 -5.21
CA PRO A 174 -26.18 7.52 -4.32
C PRO A 174 -25.02 7.81 -3.36
N LEU A 175 -24.35 6.77 -2.85
CA LEU A 175 -23.19 6.93 -1.96
C LEU A 175 -22.02 7.59 -2.69
N TYR A 176 -21.72 7.14 -3.92
CA TYR A 176 -20.64 7.72 -4.71
C TYR A 176 -20.96 9.16 -5.14
N ASP A 177 -22.23 9.50 -5.40
CA ASP A 177 -22.65 10.88 -5.67
C ASP A 177 -22.42 11.79 -4.45
N GLU A 178 -22.82 11.36 -3.25
CA GLU A 178 -22.55 12.08 -1.99
C GLU A 178 -21.05 12.33 -1.79
N ILE A 179 -20.22 11.29 -1.92
CA ILE A 179 -18.78 11.38 -1.67
C ILE A 179 -18.09 12.23 -2.73
N TYR A 180 -18.31 11.97 -4.02
CA TYR A 180 -17.45 12.49 -5.09
C TYR A 180 -18.02 13.68 -5.85
N ASN A 181 -19.34 13.90 -5.84
CA ASN A 181 -19.96 15.07 -6.47
C ASN A 181 -20.33 16.13 -5.43
N LYS A 182 -20.94 15.71 -4.30
CA LYS A 182 -21.30 16.62 -3.20
C LYS A 182 -20.17 16.85 -2.20
N LYS A 183 -19.07 16.10 -2.32
CA LYS A 183 -17.86 16.23 -1.46
C LYS A 183 -18.17 15.98 0.01
N ASN A 184 -19.11 15.08 0.29
CA ASN A 184 -19.49 14.68 1.63
C ASN A 184 -18.47 13.68 2.20
N ARG A 185 -17.89 14.00 3.36
CA ARG A 185 -16.84 13.20 4.00
C ARG A 185 -17.33 12.21 5.04
N SER A 186 -18.63 12.24 5.38
CA SER A 186 -19.21 11.41 6.44
C SER A 186 -18.89 9.91 6.31
N TYR A 187 -18.77 9.39 5.08
CA TYR A 187 -18.36 8.01 4.85
C TYR A 187 -16.94 7.72 5.38
N PHE A 188 -15.95 8.55 5.03
CA PHE A 188 -14.57 8.35 5.47
C PHE A 188 -14.38 8.69 6.96
N GLU A 189 -15.15 9.65 7.51
CA GLU A 189 -15.20 9.91 8.96
C GLU A 189 -15.75 8.72 9.74
N ALA A 190 -16.79 8.06 9.23
CA ALA A 190 -17.31 6.84 9.82
C ALA A 190 -16.32 5.67 9.68
N LEU A 191 -15.60 5.61 8.56
CA LEU A 191 -14.64 4.55 8.30
C LEU A 191 -13.37 4.67 9.17
N GLU A 192 -12.90 5.89 9.43
CA GLU A 192 -11.84 6.18 10.40
C GLU A 192 -12.23 5.67 11.80
N LYS A 193 -13.44 6.01 12.27
CA LYS A 193 -13.96 5.49 13.55
C LYS A 193 -14.00 3.97 13.58
N LYS A 194 -14.45 3.33 12.49
CA LYS A 194 -14.41 1.86 12.35
C LYS A 194 -12.98 1.35 12.45
N ALA A 195 -12.01 1.98 11.81
CA ALA A 195 -10.61 1.58 11.88
C ALA A 195 -10.02 1.71 13.30
N GLU A 196 -10.39 2.75 14.05
CA GLU A 196 -10.03 2.88 15.48
C GLU A 196 -10.67 1.78 16.35
N GLU A 197 -11.92 1.42 16.10
CA GLU A 197 -12.62 0.34 16.79
C GLU A 197 -11.97 -1.02 16.51
N LEU A 198 -11.58 -1.26 15.25
CA LEU A 198 -10.82 -2.46 14.87
C LEU A 198 -9.43 -2.49 15.52
N ALA A 199 -8.77 -1.33 15.63
CA ALA A 199 -7.50 -1.25 16.32
C ALA A 199 -7.65 -1.68 17.79
N LYS A 200 -8.70 -1.20 18.49
CA LYS A 200 -9.02 -1.64 19.85
C LYS A 200 -9.38 -3.12 19.93
N LYS A 201 -10.17 -3.62 18.97
CA LYS A 201 -10.60 -5.04 18.89
C LYS A 201 -9.41 -6.00 18.80
N TYR A 202 -8.39 -5.64 18.01
CA TYR A 202 -7.22 -6.48 17.76
C TYR A 202 -5.98 -6.10 18.58
N ASP A 203 -6.12 -5.18 19.55
CA ASP A 203 -5.00 -4.64 20.35
C ASP A 203 -3.85 -4.09 19.47
N CYS A 204 -4.24 -3.36 18.42
CA CYS A 204 -3.33 -2.71 17.49
C CYS A 204 -3.11 -1.25 17.86
N ARG A 205 -1.92 -0.72 17.57
CA ARG A 205 -1.71 0.73 17.57
C ARG A 205 -2.45 1.37 16.40
N PHE A 206 -3.15 2.46 16.64
CA PHE A 206 -3.75 3.32 15.60
C PHE A 206 -2.96 4.63 15.52
N VAL A 207 -2.60 5.07 14.31
CA VAL A 207 -1.92 6.35 14.07
C VAL A 207 -2.45 7.03 12.83
N ASP A 208 -2.36 8.36 12.84
CA ASP A 208 -2.75 9.21 11.72
C ASP A 208 -1.52 9.64 10.93
N ASN A 209 -1.43 9.17 9.67
CA ASN A 209 -0.41 9.59 8.71
C ASN A 209 1.04 9.52 9.22
N GLU A 210 1.30 8.61 10.16
CA GLU A 210 2.61 8.30 10.73
C GLU A 210 3.03 6.88 10.35
N THR A 211 4.30 6.71 9.96
CA THR A 211 4.85 5.41 9.60
C THR A 211 5.95 5.00 10.60
N PRO A 212 5.59 4.41 11.76
CA PRO A 212 6.59 3.88 12.69
C PRO A 212 7.37 2.77 11.99
N TYR A 213 8.70 2.78 12.09
CA TYR A 213 9.53 1.84 11.33
C TYR A 213 9.67 0.48 12.05
N GLU A 214 9.50 0.45 13.35
CA GLU A 214 9.70 -0.73 14.15
C GLU A 214 8.78 -1.87 13.68
N ARG A 215 9.31 -3.10 13.71
CA ARG A 215 8.48 -4.29 13.62
C ARG A 215 7.64 -4.41 14.89
N VAL A 216 6.44 -4.96 14.74
CA VAL A 216 5.47 -5.09 15.84
C VAL A 216 5.22 -6.55 16.16
N GLU A 217 4.57 -6.79 17.30
CA GLU A 217 4.16 -8.13 17.68
C GLU A 217 3.22 -8.73 16.63
N LYS A 218 3.45 -10.01 16.31
CA LYS A 218 2.65 -10.72 15.32
C LYS A 218 1.18 -10.72 15.75
N GLY A 219 0.29 -10.30 14.85
CA GLY A 219 -1.14 -10.21 15.12
C GLY A 219 -1.61 -8.84 15.58
N HIS A 220 -0.67 -7.92 15.86
CA HIS A 220 -0.93 -6.57 16.35
C HIS A 220 -0.31 -5.49 15.44
N PRO A 221 -0.62 -5.47 14.12
CA PRO A 221 -0.06 -4.49 13.19
C PRO A 221 -0.41 -3.06 13.61
N THR A 222 0.43 -2.08 13.29
CA THR A 222 0.00 -0.68 13.38
C THR A 222 -0.97 -0.35 12.25
N ILE A 223 -2.18 0.10 12.58
CA ILE A 223 -3.15 0.63 11.62
C ILE A 223 -2.84 2.11 11.39
N VAL A 224 -2.53 2.47 10.15
CA VAL A 224 -2.21 3.83 9.73
C VAL A 224 -3.31 4.36 8.84
N ASP A 225 -3.93 5.45 9.29
CA ASP A 225 -4.95 6.17 8.53
C ASP A 225 -4.29 7.19 7.57
N TYR A 226 -4.56 7.04 6.28
CA TYR A 226 -4.21 7.99 5.22
C TYR A 226 -5.43 8.56 4.48
N PHE A 227 -6.66 8.42 5.02
CA PHE A 227 -7.88 8.92 4.36
C PHE A 227 -7.88 10.43 4.08
N TYR A 228 -7.02 11.19 4.76
CA TYR A 228 -6.92 12.65 4.64
C TYR A 228 -5.50 13.10 4.28
N HIS A 229 -4.71 12.25 3.63
CA HIS A 229 -3.32 12.58 3.28
C HIS A 229 -3.22 13.86 2.44
N GLU A 230 -4.23 14.19 1.63
CA GLU A 230 -4.29 15.44 0.87
C GLU A 230 -4.37 16.71 1.74
N GLU A 231 -4.71 16.59 3.02
CA GLU A 231 -4.83 17.70 3.96
C GLU A 231 -3.53 18.01 4.71
N VAL A 232 -2.55 17.13 4.55
CA VAL A 232 -1.22 17.26 5.15
C VAL A 232 -0.47 18.35 4.37
N ARG A 233 -0.21 19.49 5.02
CA ARG A 233 0.50 20.62 4.41
C ARG A 233 1.93 20.75 4.94
N GLY A 234 2.87 21.06 4.05
CA GLY A 234 4.26 21.41 4.37
C GLY A 234 5.28 20.34 3.96
N THR A 235 6.48 20.76 3.60
CA THR A 235 7.56 19.87 3.08
C THR A 235 8.17 18.94 4.13
N ALA A 236 7.79 19.10 5.40
CA ALA A 236 8.31 18.32 6.52
C ALA A 236 7.58 16.99 6.76
N ASN A 237 6.41 16.74 6.14
CA ASN A 237 5.58 15.54 6.35
C ASN A 237 5.48 15.15 7.84
N SER A 238 5.05 16.08 8.70
CA SER A 238 4.99 15.86 10.15
C SER A 238 3.90 14.87 10.60
N GLY A 239 3.18 14.23 9.68
CA GLY A 239 2.07 13.33 9.97
C GLY A 239 0.76 14.05 10.35
N LYS A 240 0.85 15.19 11.04
CA LYS A 240 -0.31 15.81 11.70
C LYS A 240 -1.28 16.53 10.75
N ARG A 241 -2.55 16.10 10.74
CA ARG A 241 -3.67 16.86 10.18
C ARG A 241 -3.85 18.21 10.89
N ASN A 242 -4.32 19.22 10.16
CA ASN A 242 -4.93 20.40 10.78
C ASN A 242 -6.33 20.01 11.26
N VAL A 243 -6.45 19.51 12.49
CA VAL A 243 -7.77 19.34 13.11
C VAL A 243 -8.31 20.74 13.42
N ILE A 244 -9.01 21.35 12.46
CA ILE A 244 -9.89 22.48 12.79
C ILE A 244 -11.05 21.86 13.55
N HIS A 245 -10.95 21.84 14.89
CA HIS A 245 -12.12 21.67 15.74
C HIS A 245 -13.12 22.75 15.32
N ASN A 246 -14.18 22.36 14.62
CA ASN A 246 -15.32 23.24 14.48
C ASN A 246 -16.07 23.18 15.83
N PRO A 247 -16.30 24.33 16.49
CA PRO A 247 -16.85 24.40 17.85
C PRO A 247 -18.26 23.83 17.95
#